data_AF-A0A5Q2RAD7-F1
#
_entry.id   AF-A0A5Q2RAD7-F1
#
_cell.length_a   1.000
_cell.length_b   1.000
_cell.length_c   1.000
_cell.angle_alpha   90.00
_cell.angle_beta   90.00
_cell.angle_gamma   90.00
#
_symmetry.space_group_name_H-M   'P 1'
#
loop_
_entity.id
_entity.type
_entity.pdbx_description
1 polymer ?
#
loop_
_entity_poly.entity_id
_entity_poly.type
_entity_poly.pdbx_seq_one_letter_code
_entity_poly.pdbx_strand_id
1 'polypeptide(L)'
;MSAKSSKAPSKGTAPSKATAASKSPAKRQAAGRRRARETATDAIGSYRLRQLETSRFGIVYDIDGPRVRLGVLWFFVALGCLYLGIAAVAVLFAAVAALAAAQTATVLRTKWRRPDRAVAAGVAGVVPLAAALGTGLAGAALVVATLVAVGLAVARPQKGSDPLVDAGAVVRASLAVGLAAASVVLLYRVDIGAAVTIVLLVSAYEVGDFLVGTGAANQVEGPVSGILLMAVLTAALSVLVPPPPFEGSAIWLFAAVVAVGAPLGQVLASAILPRAGAPARALRRLDSYLVAAPAWLVLMWGELHLG
;
A
#
# COMPACT_ATOMS: atom_id res chain seq x y z
N MET A 1 37.73 42.51 65.97
CA MET A 1 38.75 43.48 65.50
C MET A 1 38.41 43.81 64.05
N SER A 2 37.86 45.00 63.78
CA SER A 2 38.56 46.13 63.12
C SER A 2 39.18 45.71 61.78
N ALA A 3 38.85 46.28 60.61
CA ALA A 3 38.68 47.69 60.33
C ALA A 3 37.89 47.96 59.03
N LYS A 4 37.30 49.16 58.99
CA LYS A 4 36.82 49.90 57.81
C LYS A 4 37.95 50.08 56.77
N SER A 5 37.58 50.12 55.48
CA SER A 5 38.22 51.02 54.52
C SER A 5 37.20 51.50 53.49
N SER A 6 37.34 52.77 53.12
CA SER A 6 36.38 53.59 52.38
C SER A 6 36.97 54.05 51.04
N LYS A 7 36.11 54.75 50.26
CA LYS A 7 36.33 55.48 48.97
C LYS A 7 36.05 54.65 47.71
N ALA A 8 35.45 55.16 46.64
CA ALA A 8 34.75 56.41 46.29
C ALA A 8 34.10 56.17 44.88
N PRO A 9 33.17 57.00 44.38
CA PRO A 9 32.33 56.64 43.23
C PRO A 9 32.99 57.01 41.88
N SER A 10 32.98 56.09 40.91
CA SER A 10 33.36 56.38 39.52
C SER A 10 32.14 56.70 38.67
N LYS A 11 32.27 57.84 37.97
CA LYS A 11 31.31 58.47 37.07
C LYS A 11 30.84 57.55 35.94
N GLY A 12 29.60 57.81 35.51
CA GLY A 12 28.87 57.03 34.53
C GLY A 12 29.47 57.03 33.12
N THR A 13 29.08 56.00 32.38
CA THR A 13 29.22 55.92 30.93
C THR A 13 27.90 55.38 30.40
N ALA A 14 27.21 56.20 29.61
CA ALA A 14 25.92 55.88 29.02
C ALA A 14 26.06 54.71 28.03
N PRO A 15 25.06 53.80 27.93
CA PRO A 15 25.06 52.78 26.90
C PRO A 15 24.77 53.41 25.54
N SER A 16 25.76 53.33 24.65
CA SER A 16 25.63 53.56 23.21
C SER A 16 24.52 52.66 22.66
N LYS A 17 23.41 53.27 22.22
CA LYS A 17 22.35 52.60 21.46
C LYS A 17 22.93 52.13 20.13
N ALA A 18 23.28 50.86 20.05
CA ALA A 18 23.58 50.18 18.80
C ALA A 18 22.37 50.30 17.86
N THR A 19 22.63 50.93 16.74
CA THR A 19 21.76 51.20 15.61
C THR A 19 21.09 49.91 15.13
N ALA A 20 19.78 49.79 15.39
CA ALA A 20 18.93 48.82 14.74
C ALA A 20 18.94 49.12 13.23
N ALA A 21 19.71 48.34 12.48
CA ALA A 21 19.74 48.39 11.03
C ALA A 21 18.30 48.28 10.49
N SER A 22 17.81 49.41 9.97
CA SER A 22 16.56 49.53 9.23
C SER A 22 16.59 48.54 8.06
N LYS A 23 16.03 47.34 8.25
CA LYS A 23 15.74 46.44 7.14
C LYS A 23 14.72 47.17 6.25
N SER A 24 15.21 47.68 5.11
CA SER A 24 14.42 48.42 4.12
C SER A 24 13.02 47.79 3.93
N PRO A 25 11.94 48.59 3.91
CA PRO A 25 10.55 48.12 3.80
C PRO A 25 10.34 47.19 2.60
N ALA A 26 11.12 47.34 1.53
CA ALA A 26 11.12 46.46 0.37
C ALA A 26 11.50 45.00 0.71
N LYS A 27 12.50 44.77 1.59
CA LYS A 27 12.88 43.41 2.02
C LYS A 27 11.82 42.75 2.90
N ARG A 28 11.11 43.54 3.72
CA ARG A 28 9.97 43.06 4.53
C ARG A 28 8.77 42.68 3.65
N GLN A 29 8.45 43.50 2.64
CA GLN A 29 7.39 43.18 1.68
C GLN A 29 7.73 41.95 0.82
N ALA A 30 8.98 41.81 0.36
CA ALA A 30 9.41 40.64 -0.40
C ALA A 30 9.35 39.34 0.44
N ALA A 31 9.78 39.39 1.70
CA ALA A 31 9.67 38.25 2.63
C ALA A 31 8.20 37.91 2.95
N GLY A 32 7.33 38.91 3.09
CA GLY A 32 5.89 38.73 3.27
C GLY A 32 5.23 38.08 2.05
N ARG A 33 5.57 38.51 0.84
CA ARG A 33 5.09 37.89 -0.42
C ARG A 33 5.58 36.45 -0.56
N ARG A 34 6.83 36.16 -0.17
CA ARG A 34 7.40 34.82 -0.22
C ARG A 34 6.69 33.87 0.75
N ARG A 35 6.47 34.30 2.00
CA ARG A 35 5.68 33.55 2.99
C ARG A 35 4.24 33.34 2.55
N ALA A 36 3.59 34.38 2.03
CA ALA A 36 2.22 34.26 1.52
C ALA A 36 2.13 33.27 0.34
N ARG A 37 3.15 33.23 -0.52
CA ARG A 37 3.25 32.26 -1.61
C ARG A 37 3.46 30.84 -1.09
N GLU A 38 4.35 30.64 -0.12
CA GLU A 38 4.56 29.35 0.56
C GLU A 38 3.27 28.85 1.21
N THR A 39 2.58 29.70 2.00
CA THR A 39 1.30 29.35 2.65
C THR A 39 0.19 29.05 1.62
N ALA A 40 0.16 29.77 0.50
CA ALA A 40 -0.79 29.49 -0.58
C ALA A 40 -0.51 28.15 -1.27
N THR A 41 0.77 27.81 -1.49
CA THR A 41 1.17 26.50 -2.04
C THR A 41 0.81 25.36 -1.08
N ASP A 42 1.04 25.53 0.22
CA ASP A 42 0.66 24.54 1.24
C ASP A 42 -0.87 24.36 1.34
N ALA A 43 -1.62 25.48 1.24
CA ALA A 43 -3.08 25.45 1.22
C ALA A 43 -3.64 24.72 -0.03
N ILE A 44 -3.04 24.92 -1.20
CA ILE A 44 -3.43 24.22 -2.43
C ILE A 44 -3.14 22.71 -2.31
N GLY A 45 -1.98 22.34 -1.75
CA GLY A 45 -1.62 20.94 -1.53
C GLY A 45 -2.60 20.23 -0.59
N SER A 46 -2.94 20.86 0.54
CA SER A 46 -3.87 20.32 1.53
C SER A 46 -5.32 20.23 1.02
N TYR A 47 -5.79 21.19 0.22
CA TYR A 47 -7.10 21.09 -0.46
C TYR A 47 -7.14 19.92 -1.46
N ARG A 48 -6.06 19.72 -2.21
CA ARG A 48 -5.98 18.63 -3.20
C ARG A 48 -5.94 17.26 -2.52
N LEU A 49 -5.16 17.11 -1.45
CA LEU A 49 -5.15 15.86 -0.66
C LEU A 49 -6.55 15.53 -0.15
N ARG A 50 -7.28 16.51 0.39
CA ARG A 50 -8.70 16.32 0.78
C ARG A 50 -9.57 15.92 -0.40
N GLN A 51 -9.37 16.52 -1.57
CA GLN A 51 -10.14 16.17 -2.77
C GLN A 51 -9.86 14.73 -3.23
N LEU A 52 -8.61 14.27 -3.19
CA LEU A 52 -8.24 12.89 -3.50
C LEU A 52 -8.77 11.90 -2.47
N GLU A 53 -8.75 12.25 -1.19
CA GLU A 53 -9.36 11.44 -0.12
C GLU A 53 -10.87 11.26 -0.29
N THR A 54 -11.55 12.28 -0.84
CA THR A 54 -12.98 12.23 -1.17
C THR A 54 -13.26 11.58 -2.52
N SER A 55 -12.28 11.51 -3.42
CA SER A 55 -12.41 10.84 -4.71
C SER A 55 -12.49 9.33 -4.50
N ARG A 56 -13.41 8.68 -5.22
CA ARG A 56 -13.59 7.24 -5.14
C ARG A 56 -12.40 6.46 -5.71
N PHE A 57 -11.65 7.05 -6.63
CA PHE A 57 -10.56 6.41 -7.36
C PHE A 57 -9.20 7.11 -7.17
N GLY A 58 -9.10 8.06 -6.23
CA GLY A 58 -7.84 8.74 -5.95
C GLY A 58 -6.78 7.78 -5.41
N ILE A 59 -5.55 7.88 -5.90
CA ILE A 59 -4.38 7.31 -5.23
C ILE A 59 -3.89 8.37 -4.24
N VAL A 60 -3.98 8.06 -2.94
CA VAL A 60 -3.59 8.99 -1.88
C VAL A 60 -2.22 8.59 -1.37
N TYR A 61 -1.21 9.38 -1.73
CA TYR A 61 0.13 9.25 -1.16
C TYR A 61 0.17 9.99 0.18
N ASP A 62 0.46 9.25 1.24
CA ASP A 62 0.70 9.85 2.56
C ASP A 62 2.21 9.95 2.77
N ILE A 63 2.73 11.19 2.76
CA ILE A 63 4.15 11.51 2.87
C ILE A 63 4.59 11.53 4.35
N ASP A 64 3.64 11.62 5.28
CA ASP A 64 3.93 11.81 6.69
C ASP A 64 4.02 10.48 7.47
N GLY A 65 5.21 10.17 7.99
CA GLY A 65 5.39 9.31 9.17
C GLY A 65 5.84 7.84 8.95
N PRO A 66 5.51 6.92 9.88
CA PRO A 66 6.06 5.55 9.97
C PRO A 66 5.68 4.61 8.80
N ARG A 67 4.95 5.09 7.78
CA ARG A 67 4.46 4.28 6.66
C ARG A 67 5.55 3.86 5.68
N VAL A 68 6.57 4.69 5.47
CA VAL A 68 7.75 4.34 4.66
C VAL A 68 8.49 3.17 5.32
N ARG A 69 8.70 3.25 6.64
CA ARG A 69 9.33 2.17 7.41
C ARG A 69 8.55 0.86 7.33
N LEU A 70 7.21 0.94 7.30
CA LEU A 70 6.35 -0.23 7.15
C LEU A 70 6.46 -0.86 5.76
N GLY A 71 6.61 -0.07 4.69
CA GLY A 71 6.82 -0.60 3.33
C GLY A 71 8.16 -1.33 3.20
N VAL A 72 9.23 -0.71 3.72
CA VAL A 72 10.55 -1.35 3.78
C VAL A 72 10.52 -2.62 4.63
N LEU A 73 9.87 -2.58 5.80
CA LEU A 73 9.70 -3.77 6.64
C LEU A 73 8.91 -4.87 5.93
N TRP A 74 7.83 -4.52 5.24
CA TRP A 74 7.02 -5.45 4.46
C TRP A 74 7.86 -6.17 3.41
N PHE A 75 8.69 -5.43 2.67
CA PHE A 75 9.59 -6.00 1.68
C PHE A 75 10.53 -7.05 2.28
N PHE A 76 11.22 -6.70 3.36
CA PHE A 76 12.16 -7.63 4.02
C PHE A 76 11.46 -8.84 4.64
N VAL A 77 10.28 -8.64 5.23
CA VAL A 77 9.47 -9.75 5.78
C VAL A 77 9.00 -10.68 4.66
N ALA A 78 8.53 -10.14 3.52
CA ALA A 78 8.11 -10.93 2.38
C ALA A 78 9.27 -11.75 1.79
N LEU A 79 10.44 -11.13 1.59
CA LEU A 79 11.64 -11.84 1.15
C LEU A 79 12.12 -12.89 2.16
N GLY A 80 12.08 -12.56 3.46
CA GLY A 80 12.41 -13.51 4.52
C GLY A 80 11.48 -14.73 4.51
N CYS A 81 10.18 -14.52 4.34
CA CYS A 81 9.21 -15.62 4.22
C CYS A 81 9.42 -16.45 2.94
N LEU A 82 9.73 -15.82 1.81
CA LEU A 82 10.10 -16.54 0.58
C LEU A 82 11.32 -17.43 0.80
N TYR A 83 12.33 -16.94 1.53
CA TYR A 83 13.51 -17.73 1.90
C TYR A 83 13.19 -18.89 2.86
N LEU A 84 12.31 -18.67 3.84
CA LEU A 84 11.93 -19.66 4.85
C LEU A 84 11.02 -20.79 4.33
N GLY A 85 10.40 -20.60 3.16
CA GLY A 85 9.62 -21.63 2.49
C GLY A 85 8.11 -21.39 2.43
N ILE A 86 7.41 -22.30 1.76
CA ILE A 86 5.98 -22.16 1.43
C ILE A 86 5.09 -21.92 2.66
N ALA A 87 5.40 -22.56 3.79
CA ALA A 87 4.62 -22.40 5.02
C ALA A 87 4.71 -20.95 5.55
N ALA A 88 5.91 -20.34 5.51
CA ALA A 88 6.11 -18.97 5.93
C ALA A 88 5.40 -17.98 5.00
N VAL A 89 5.50 -18.19 3.68
CA VAL A 89 4.78 -17.40 2.66
C VAL A 89 3.27 -17.49 2.88
N ALA A 90 2.73 -18.70 3.05
CA ALA A 90 1.31 -18.94 3.26
C ALA A 90 0.79 -18.26 4.53
N VAL A 91 1.51 -18.38 5.65
CA VAL A 91 1.15 -17.74 6.92
C VAL A 91 1.19 -16.21 6.80
N LEU A 92 2.23 -15.65 6.17
CA LEU A 92 2.35 -14.21 5.98
C LEU A 92 1.18 -13.66 5.15
N PHE A 93 0.97 -14.21 3.95
CA PHE A 93 -0.07 -13.75 3.04
C PHE A 93 -1.48 -14.04 3.57
N ALA A 94 -1.68 -15.13 4.31
CA ALA A 94 -2.93 -15.38 5.03
C ALA A 94 -3.21 -14.35 6.11
N ALA A 95 -2.21 -14.02 6.94
CA ALA A 95 -2.35 -13.03 8.00
C ALA A 95 -2.66 -11.64 7.43
N VAL A 96 -1.95 -11.22 6.38
CA VAL A 96 -2.20 -9.92 5.75
C VAL A 96 -3.54 -9.89 5.03
N ALA A 97 -3.93 -10.96 4.34
CA ALA A 97 -5.25 -11.05 3.69
C ALA A 97 -6.40 -11.01 4.72
N ALA A 98 -6.27 -11.74 5.82
CA ALA A 98 -7.23 -11.73 6.92
C ALA A 98 -7.37 -10.33 7.54
N LEU A 99 -6.25 -9.66 7.82
CA LEU A 99 -6.23 -8.28 8.35
C LEU A 99 -6.83 -7.29 7.35
N ALA A 100 -6.48 -7.40 6.07
CA ALA A 100 -7.00 -6.56 5.00
C ALA A 100 -8.51 -6.70 4.85
N ALA A 101 -9.03 -7.93 4.87
CA ALA A 101 -10.47 -8.19 4.82
C ALA A 101 -11.19 -7.70 6.08
N ALA A 102 -10.62 -7.90 7.27
CA ALA A 102 -11.19 -7.40 8.53
C ALA A 102 -11.27 -5.85 8.55
N GLN A 103 -10.20 -5.18 8.10
CA GLN A 103 -10.17 -3.72 7.98
C GLN A 103 -11.17 -3.22 6.93
N THR A 104 -11.24 -3.88 5.78
CA THR A 104 -12.18 -3.52 4.72
C THR A 104 -13.62 -3.69 5.18
N ALA A 105 -13.96 -4.82 5.81
CA ALA A 105 -15.27 -5.05 6.43
C ALA A 105 -15.57 -3.99 7.50
N THR A 106 -14.59 -3.61 8.32
CA THR A 106 -14.73 -2.53 9.31
C THR A 106 -15.15 -1.22 8.68
N VAL A 107 -14.49 -0.81 7.61
CA VAL A 107 -14.76 0.48 6.95
C VAL A 107 -16.06 0.43 6.13
N LEU A 108 -16.48 -0.75 5.66
CA LEU A 108 -17.77 -0.94 4.98
C LEU A 108 -18.98 -0.93 5.92
N ARG A 109 -18.78 -0.92 7.25
CA ARG A 109 -19.89 -0.87 8.22
C ARG A 109 -20.58 0.49 8.18
N THR A 110 -21.89 0.47 8.02
CA THR A 110 -22.78 1.63 8.09
C THR A 110 -24.02 1.31 8.94
N LYS A 111 -24.98 2.24 9.03
CA LYS A 111 -26.24 2.01 9.74
C LYS A 111 -27.01 0.79 9.21
N TRP A 112 -26.92 0.53 7.89
CA TRP A 112 -27.71 -0.46 7.16
C TRP A 112 -26.92 -1.67 6.67
N ARG A 113 -25.59 -1.67 6.88
CA ARG A 113 -24.67 -2.73 6.44
C ARG A 113 -23.69 -3.04 7.57
N ARG A 114 -23.64 -4.29 8.02
CA ARG A 114 -22.84 -4.72 9.16
C ARG A 114 -22.07 -6.02 8.86
N PRO A 115 -21.17 -6.04 7.85
CA PRO A 115 -20.36 -7.21 7.54
C PRO A 115 -19.62 -7.72 8.77
N ASP A 116 -19.66 -9.03 8.97
CA ASP A 116 -18.91 -9.70 10.02
C ASP A 116 -17.42 -9.70 9.66
N ARG A 117 -16.62 -9.08 10.52
CA ARG A 117 -15.17 -8.93 10.33
C ARG A 117 -14.45 -10.26 10.48
N ALA A 118 -14.90 -11.12 11.39
CA ALA A 118 -14.28 -12.42 11.64
C ALA A 118 -14.54 -13.36 10.45
N VAL A 119 -15.76 -13.33 9.90
CA VAL A 119 -16.10 -14.08 8.69
C VAL A 119 -15.27 -13.57 7.51
N ALA A 120 -15.20 -12.26 7.27
CA ALA A 120 -14.38 -11.70 6.20
C ALA A 120 -12.89 -12.07 6.32
N ALA A 121 -12.34 -11.99 7.54
CA ALA A 121 -10.96 -12.37 7.83
C ALA A 121 -10.72 -13.87 7.58
N GLY A 122 -11.62 -14.72 8.06
CA GLY A 122 -11.53 -16.17 7.88
C GLY A 122 -11.57 -16.56 6.40
N VAL A 123 -12.49 -15.98 5.63
CA VAL A 123 -12.60 -16.23 4.18
C VAL A 123 -11.33 -15.82 3.45
N ALA A 124 -10.81 -14.62 3.71
CA ALA A 124 -9.60 -14.16 3.03
C ALA A 124 -8.34 -14.92 3.47
N GLY A 125 -8.24 -15.33 4.72
CA GLY A 125 -7.07 -15.99 5.29
C GLY A 125 -6.99 -17.49 4.96
N VAL A 126 -8.10 -18.21 4.87
CA VAL A 126 -8.08 -19.67 4.63
C VAL A 126 -7.62 -20.02 3.21
N VAL A 127 -7.88 -19.15 2.23
CA VAL A 127 -7.58 -19.39 0.81
C VAL A 127 -6.07 -19.50 0.53
N PRO A 128 -5.20 -18.57 0.98
CA PRO A 128 -3.75 -18.73 0.85
C PRO A 128 -3.17 -19.90 1.68
N LEU A 129 -3.77 -20.26 2.81
CA LEU A 129 -3.36 -21.46 3.55
C LEU A 129 -3.67 -22.74 2.76
N ALA A 130 -4.85 -22.81 2.14
CA ALA A 130 -5.22 -23.94 1.28
C ALA A 130 -4.36 -24.00 0.01
N ALA A 131 -3.96 -22.85 -0.55
CA ALA A 131 -3.02 -22.76 -1.66
C ALA A 131 -1.66 -23.39 -1.38
N ALA A 132 -1.19 -23.35 -0.14
CA ALA A 132 0.04 -24.03 0.26
C ALA A 132 -0.04 -25.56 0.09
N LEU A 133 -1.25 -26.12 0.19
CA LEU A 133 -1.52 -27.55 0.09
C LEU A 133 -1.89 -27.98 -1.33
N GLY A 134 -2.40 -27.08 -2.17
CA GLY A 134 -2.74 -27.40 -3.55
C GLY A 134 -3.62 -26.38 -4.26
N THR A 135 -3.55 -26.35 -5.59
CA THR A 135 -4.39 -25.48 -6.44
C THR A 135 -5.87 -25.87 -6.32
N GLY A 136 -6.17 -27.18 -6.33
CA GLY A 136 -7.52 -27.69 -6.13
C GLY A 136 -8.08 -27.33 -4.75
N LEU A 137 -7.24 -27.40 -3.71
CA LEU A 137 -7.64 -27.01 -2.34
C LEU A 137 -7.86 -25.49 -2.23
N ALA A 138 -7.05 -24.66 -2.88
CA ALA A 138 -7.29 -23.22 -2.95
C ALA A 138 -8.64 -22.89 -3.58
N GLY A 139 -8.96 -23.53 -4.73
CA GLY A 139 -10.24 -23.37 -5.41
C GLY A 139 -11.42 -23.83 -4.55
N ALA A 140 -11.31 -25.01 -3.94
CA ALA A 140 -12.33 -25.52 -3.02
C ALA A 140 -12.52 -24.61 -1.80
N ALA A 141 -11.44 -24.14 -1.18
CA ALA A 141 -11.49 -23.23 -0.05
C ALA A 141 -12.17 -21.90 -0.43
N LEU A 142 -11.89 -21.36 -1.61
CA LEU A 142 -12.52 -20.12 -2.10
C LEU A 142 -14.04 -20.29 -2.27
N VAL A 143 -14.49 -21.40 -2.86
CA VAL A 143 -15.93 -21.70 -3.02
C VAL A 143 -16.58 -21.95 -1.65
N VAL A 144 -16.03 -22.85 -0.85
CA VAL A 144 -16.60 -23.24 0.45
C VAL A 144 -16.62 -22.05 1.41
N ALA A 145 -15.55 -21.27 1.52
CA ALA A 145 -15.53 -20.10 2.39
C ALA A 145 -16.55 -19.03 1.97
N THR A 146 -16.74 -18.84 0.65
CA THR A 146 -17.78 -17.93 0.13
C THR A 146 -19.18 -18.42 0.50
N LEU A 147 -19.46 -19.71 0.30
CA LEU A 147 -20.75 -20.31 0.67
C LEU A 147 -21.00 -20.24 2.18
N VAL A 148 -19.99 -20.52 3.00
CA VAL A 148 -20.06 -20.39 4.46
C VAL A 148 -20.32 -18.95 4.87
N ALA A 149 -19.70 -17.97 4.22
CA ALA A 149 -19.93 -16.56 4.51
C ALA A 149 -21.38 -16.14 4.22
N VAL A 150 -21.93 -16.56 3.08
CA VAL A 150 -23.34 -16.32 2.72
C VAL A 150 -24.27 -17.04 3.70
N GLY A 151 -24.00 -18.32 3.99
CA GLY A 151 -24.79 -19.12 4.92
C GLY A 151 -24.80 -18.54 6.34
N LEU A 152 -23.66 -18.07 6.84
CA LEU A 152 -23.55 -17.42 8.15
C LEU A 152 -24.30 -16.09 8.19
N ALA A 153 -24.25 -15.29 7.12
CA ALA A 153 -24.99 -14.04 7.04
C ALA A 153 -26.51 -14.29 7.09
N VAL A 154 -27.00 -15.31 6.37
CA VAL A 154 -28.42 -15.70 6.38
C VAL A 154 -28.85 -16.31 7.71
N ALA A 155 -28.02 -17.18 8.30
CA ALA A 155 -28.33 -17.86 9.56
C ALA A 155 -28.21 -16.95 10.80
N ARG A 156 -27.41 -15.87 10.72
CA ARG A 156 -27.18 -14.93 11.83
C ARG A 156 -27.48 -13.49 11.39
N PRO A 157 -28.75 -13.19 11.06
CA PRO A 157 -29.13 -11.85 10.61
C PRO A 157 -28.81 -10.82 11.68
N GLN A 158 -28.13 -9.74 11.31
CA GLN A 158 -27.87 -8.65 12.23
C GLN A 158 -29.07 -7.69 12.26
N LYS A 159 -29.44 -7.26 13.47
CA LYS A 159 -30.58 -6.36 13.66
C LYS A 159 -30.36 -5.05 12.91
N GLY A 160 -31.24 -4.76 11.94
CA GLY A 160 -31.25 -3.52 11.17
C GLY A 160 -30.41 -3.54 9.89
N SER A 161 -29.92 -4.70 9.45
CA SER A 161 -29.30 -4.89 8.13
C SER A 161 -29.92 -6.06 7.37
N ASP A 162 -29.87 -5.99 6.05
CA ASP A 162 -30.29 -7.08 5.17
C ASP A 162 -29.15 -8.14 5.11
N PRO A 163 -29.44 -9.42 5.41
CA PRO A 163 -28.45 -10.51 5.35
C PRO A 163 -27.70 -10.62 4.02
N LEU A 164 -28.36 -10.37 2.89
CA LEU A 164 -27.74 -10.47 1.57
C LEU A 164 -26.80 -9.30 1.31
N VAL A 165 -27.16 -8.11 1.81
CA VAL A 165 -26.30 -6.92 1.74
C VAL A 165 -25.04 -7.10 2.58
N ASP A 166 -25.16 -7.75 3.73
CA ASP A 166 -24.03 -8.07 4.61
C ASP A 166 -23.14 -9.17 4.01
N ALA A 167 -23.74 -10.22 3.43
CA ALA A 167 -23.01 -11.25 2.71
C ALA A 167 -22.21 -10.66 1.54
N GLY A 168 -22.84 -9.83 0.71
CA GLY A 168 -22.17 -9.16 -0.41
C GLY A 168 -21.04 -8.24 0.05
N ALA A 169 -21.18 -7.60 1.22
CA ALA A 169 -20.11 -6.80 1.81
C ALA A 169 -18.93 -7.64 2.31
N VAL A 170 -19.19 -8.82 2.90
CA VAL A 170 -18.17 -9.78 3.31
C VAL A 170 -17.41 -10.29 2.09
N VAL A 171 -18.12 -10.77 1.06
CA VAL A 171 -17.52 -11.27 -0.19
C VAL A 171 -16.66 -10.19 -0.85
N ARG A 172 -17.17 -8.96 -0.95
CA ARG A 172 -16.41 -7.81 -1.48
C ARG A 172 -15.14 -7.54 -0.67
N ALA A 173 -15.18 -7.70 0.65
CA ALA A 173 -14.04 -7.43 1.52
C ALA A 173 -12.97 -8.54 1.47
N SER A 174 -13.36 -9.78 1.18
CA SER A 174 -12.49 -10.94 1.31
C SER A 174 -11.98 -11.49 -0.02
N LEU A 175 -12.82 -11.54 -1.06
CA LEU A 175 -12.57 -12.39 -2.23
C LEU A 175 -11.32 -11.97 -3.03
N ALA A 176 -11.26 -10.71 -3.44
CA ALA A 176 -10.13 -10.21 -4.24
C ALA A 176 -8.81 -10.30 -3.46
N VAL A 177 -8.85 -10.01 -2.17
CA VAL A 177 -7.67 -10.03 -1.28
C VAL A 177 -7.17 -11.46 -1.05
N GLY A 178 -8.09 -12.38 -0.76
CA GLY A 178 -7.77 -13.79 -0.57
C GLY A 178 -7.23 -14.44 -1.85
N LEU A 179 -7.82 -14.11 -3.00
CA LEU A 179 -7.35 -14.57 -4.31
C LEU A 179 -5.95 -14.06 -4.63
N ALA A 180 -5.68 -12.77 -4.40
CA ALA A 180 -4.36 -12.19 -4.62
C ALA A 180 -3.29 -12.84 -3.76
N ALA A 181 -3.57 -12.98 -2.45
CA ALA A 181 -2.70 -13.62 -1.50
C ALA A 181 -2.43 -15.09 -1.86
N ALA A 182 -3.47 -15.85 -2.21
CA ALA A 182 -3.31 -17.23 -2.65
C ALA A 182 -2.57 -17.35 -3.98
N SER A 183 -2.70 -16.37 -4.87
CA SER A 183 -1.97 -16.38 -6.14
C SER A 183 -0.47 -16.29 -5.90
N VAL A 184 0.00 -15.48 -4.95
CA VAL A 184 1.42 -15.43 -4.58
C VAL A 184 1.90 -16.75 -3.97
N VAL A 185 1.08 -17.38 -3.10
CA VAL A 185 1.41 -18.70 -2.53
C VAL A 185 1.48 -19.79 -3.61
N LEU A 186 0.54 -19.77 -4.56
CA LEU A 186 0.53 -20.71 -5.69
C LEU A 186 1.71 -20.48 -6.63
N LEU A 187 2.08 -19.22 -6.90
CA LEU A 187 3.29 -18.90 -7.65
C LEU A 187 4.52 -19.52 -6.98
N TYR A 188 4.65 -19.40 -5.67
CA TYR A 188 5.77 -20.02 -4.93
C TYR A 188 5.79 -21.55 -5.10
N ARG A 189 4.61 -22.18 -5.08
CA ARG A 189 4.48 -23.62 -5.25
C ARG A 189 4.80 -24.07 -6.68
N VAL A 190 4.49 -23.24 -7.68
CA VAL A 190 4.85 -23.48 -9.09
C VAL A 190 6.35 -23.32 -9.27
N ASP A 191 6.89 -22.18 -8.87
CA ASP A 191 8.32 -21.89 -8.92
C ASP A 191 8.70 -20.74 -7.98
N ILE A 192 9.77 -20.93 -7.19
CA ILE A 192 10.23 -19.93 -6.23
C ILE A 192 10.75 -18.66 -6.91
N GLY A 193 11.43 -18.78 -8.05
CA GLY A 193 11.95 -17.65 -8.82
C GLY A 193 10.83 -16.80 -9.40
N ALA A 194 9.71 -17.40 -9.84
CA ALA A 194 8.51 -16.67 -10.22
C ALA A 194 7.92 -15.85 -9.04
N ALA A 195 7.83 -16.45 -7.86
CA ALA A 195 7.32 -15.77 -6.66
C ALA A 195 8.24 -14.65 -6.17
N VAL A 196 9.56 -14.86 -6.19
CA VAL A 196 10.55 -13.82 -5.87
C VAL A 196 10.46 -12.68 -6.88
N THR A 197 10.37 -13.00 -8.16
CA THR A 197 10.34 -12.00 -9.23
C THR A 197 9.12 -11.09 -9.12
N ILE A 198 7.91 -11.63 -8.93
CA ILE A 198 6.72 -10.77 -8.78
C ILE A 198 6.82 -9.88 -7.54
N VAL A 199 7.35 -10.39 -6.42
CA VAL A 199 7.55 -9.57 -5.20
C VAL A 199 8.55 -8.45 -5.47
N LEU A 200 9.65 -8.73 -6.16
CA LEU A 200 10.64 -7.72 -6.54
C LEU A 200 10.06 -6.67 -7.49
N LEU A 201 9.34 -7.08 -8.54
CA LEU A 201 8.77 -6.16 -9.53
C LEU A 201 7.65 -5.28 -8.93
N VAL A 202 6.76 -5.85 -8.13
CA VAL A 202 5.72 -5.09 -7.43
C VAL A 202 6.37 -4.11 -6.44
N SER A 203 7.41 -4.53 -5.72
CA SER A 203 8.13 -3.64 -4.79
C SER A 203 8.85 -2.50 -5.52
N ALA A 204 9.48 -2.78 -6.66
CA ALA A 204 10.09 -1.75 -7.51
C ALA A 204 9.05 -0.76 -8.04
N TYR A 205 7.89 -1.26 -8.48
CA TYR A 205 6.77 -0.42 -8.87
C TYR A 205 6.32 0.48 -7.71
N GLU A 206 6.05 -0.07 -6.53
CA GLU A 206 5.61 0.69 -5.36
C GLU A 206 6.62 1.76 -4.93
N VAL A 207 7.92 1.45 -4.99
CA VAL A 207 8.99 2.41 -4.66
C VAL A 207 9.01 3.57 -5.66
N GLY A 208 8.96 3.29 -6.96
CA GLY A 208 8.96 4.35 -7.98
C GLY A 208 7.69 5.20 -7.92
N ASP A 209 6.54 4.53 -7.78
CA ASP A 209 5.23 5.16 -7.63
C ASP A 209 5.19 6.10 -6.42
N PHE A 210 5.69 5.64 -5.27
CA PHE A 210 5.75 6.45 -4.07
C PHE A 210 6.75 7.62 -4.18
N LEU A 211 7.98 7.36 -4.63
CA LEU A 211 9.05 8.38 -4.64
C LEU A 211 8.71 9.57 -5.54
N VAL A 212 8.11 9.31 -6.71
CA VAL A 212 7.72 10.39 -7.63
C VAL A 212 6.29 10.87 -7.34
N GLY A 213 5.36 9.98 -7.04
CA GLY A 213 3.95 10.30 -6.80
C GLY A 213 3.72 11.24 -5.62
N THR A 214 4.58 11.20 -4.60
CA THR A 214 4.51 12.11 -3.45
C THR A 214 4.82 13.58 -3.79
N GLY A 215 5.58 13.85 -4.85
CA GLY A 215 5.92 15.21 -5.31
C GLY A 215 5.24 15.62 -6.62
N ALA A 216 4.43 14.75 -7.21
CA ALA A 216 3.93 14.87 -8.56
C ALA A 216 2.88 15.98 -8.77
N ALA A 217 2.86 16.59 -9.95
CA ALA A 217 1.87 17.59 -10.34
C ALA A 217 0.52 16.99 -10.75
N ASN A 218 0.51 15.71 -11.15
CA ASN A 218 -0.65 14.95 -11.61
C ASN A 218 -0.68 13.51 -11.05
N GLN A 219 -1.76 12.78 -11.29
CA GLN A 219 -1.96 11.41 -10.77
C GLN A 219 -1.22 10.32 -11.54
N VAL A 220 -0.62 10.63 -12.69
CA VAL A 220 -0.01 9.63 -13.60
C VAL A 220 1.51 9.55 -13.44
N GLU A 221 2.15 10.62 -12.97
CA GLU A 221 3.60 10.69 -12.75
C GLU A 221 4.11 9.59 -11.81
N GLY A 222 3.37 9.30 -10.72
CA GLY A 222 3.68 8.18 -9.82
C GLY A 222 3.67 6.84 -10.56
N PRO A 223 2.52 6.37 -11.08
CA PRO A 223 2.44 5.06 -11.71
C PRO A 223 3.41 4.90 -12.88
N VAL A 224 3.63 5.95 -13.68
CA VAL A 224 4.61 5.94 -14.77
C VAL A 224 6.03 5.75 -14.23
N SER A 225 6.40 6.43 -13.14
CA SER A 225 7.72 6.25 -12.53
C SER A 225 7.89 4.84 -11.94
N GLY A 226 6.86 4.28 -11.32
CA GLY A 226 6.85 2.89 -10.85
C GLY A 226 7.10 1.90 -11.99
N ILE A 227 6.42 2.07 -13.13
CA ILE A 227 6.60 1.23 -14.33
C ILE A 227 8.03 1.34 -14.86
N LEU A 228 8.60 2.56 -14.91
CA LEU A 228 9.98 2.76 -15.37
C LEU A 228 11.01 2.10 -14.44
N LEU A 229 10.86 2.23 -13.12
CA LEU A 229 11.77 1.59 -12.17
C LEU A 229 11.69 0.06 -12.24
N MET A 230 10.47 -0.47 -12.36
CA MET A 230 10.24 -1.90 -12.60
C MET A 230 10.85 -2.37 -13.93
N ALA A 231 10.76 -1.59 -15.00
CA ALA A 231 11.37 -1.93 -16.29
C ALA A 231 12.91 -1.99 -16.22
N VAL A 232 13.54 -1.07 -15.49
CA VAL A 232 14.99 -1.11 -15.22
C VAL A 232 15.37 -2.37 -14.45
N LEU A 233 14.60 -2.74 -13.42
CA LEU A 233 14.83 -3.97 -12.67
C LEU A 233 14.62 -5.22 -13.55
N THR A 234 13.61 -5.20 -14.41
CA THR A 234 13.34 -6.27 -15.38
C THR A 234 14.52 -6.43 -16.34
N ALA A 235 15.07 -5.33 -16.87
CA ALA A 235 16.26 -5.36 -17.72
C ALA A 235 17.45 -5.98 -16.96
N ALA A 236 17.69 -5.58 -15.72
CA ALA A 236 18.76 -6.14 -14.89
C ALA A 236 18.57 -7.65 -14.65
N LEU A 237 17.36 -8.09 -14.31
CA LEU A 237 17.04 -9.52 -14.15
C LEU A 237 17.21 -10.29 -15.48
N SER A 238 16.79 -9.72 -16.60
CA SER A 238 16.90 -10.39 -17.92
C SER A 238 18.33 -10.61 -18.40
N VAL A 239 19.27 -9.73 -18.03
CA VAL A 239 20.65 -9.76 -18.53
C VAL A 239 21.63 -10.34 -17.50
N LEU A 240 21.48 -9.97 -16.22
CA LEU A 240 22.47 -10.27 -15.20
C LEU A 240 22.17 -11.56 -14.44
N VAL A 241 20.91 -11.80 -14.11
CA VAL A 241 20.48 -12.93 -13.27
C VAL A 241 19.08 -13.38 -13.70
N PRO A 242 18.93 -14.06 -14.85
CA PRO A 242 17.62 -14.55 -15.30
C PRO A 242 17.13 -15.59 -14.29
N PRO A 243 16.08 -15.28 -13.50
CA PRO A 243 15.57 -16.23 -12.54
C PRO A 243 14.79 -17.31 -13.30
N PRO A 244 15.00 -18.61 -13.02
CA PRO A 244 14.04 -19.62 -13.43
C PRO A 244 12.61 -19.20 -13.00
N PRO A 245 11.59 -19.44 -13.81
CA PRO A 245 11.59 -20.17 -15.09
C PRO A 245 11.76 -19.24 -16.31
N PHE A 246 12.18 -17.98 -16.13
CA PHE A 246 12.22 -17.01 -17.22
C PHE A 246 13.51 -17.11 -18.01
N GLU A 247 13.41 -17.61 -19.24
CA GLU A 247 14.51 -17.62 -20.20
C GLU A 247 14.40 -16.43 -21.18
N GLY A 248 15.52 -15.75 -21.42
CA GLY A 248 15.64 -14.70 -22.42
C GLY A 248 14.62 -13.57 -22.25
N SER A 249 13.77 -13.37 -23.26
CA SER A 249 12.80 -12.27 -23.31
C SER A 249 11.50 -12.54 -22.55
N ALA A 250 11.26 -13.77 -22.06
CA ALA A 250 10.00 -14.15 -21.41
C ALA A 250 9.65 -13.25 -20.21
N ILE A 251 10.66 -12.87 -19.41
CA ILE A 251 10.47 -12.00 -18.23
C ILE A 251 9.84 -10.64 -18.58
N TRP A 252 10.01 -10.14 -19.81
CA TRP A 252 9.39 -8.88 -20.25
C TRP A 252 7.88 -8.98 -20.39
N LEU A 253 7.37 -10.14 -20.82
CA LEU A 253 5.92 -10.37 -20.88
C LEU A 253 5.32 -10.34 -19.47
N PHE A 254 5.97 -11.01 -18.52
CA PHE A 254 5.54 -11.01 -17.13
C PHE A 254 5.67 -9.62 -16.47
N ALA A 255 6.73 -8.89 -16.77
CA ALA A 255 6.87 -7.49 -16.34
C ALA A 255 5.76 -6.61 -16.92
N ALA A 256 5.34 -6.81 -18.18
CA ALA A 256 4.21 -6.09 -18.76
C ALA A 256 2.89 -6.38 -18.02
N VAL A 257 2.69 -7.63 -17.56
CA VAL A 257 1.55 -7.99 -16.70
C VAL A 257 1.57 -7.20 -15.39
N VAL A 258 2.73 -7.00 -14.75
CA VAL A 258 2.83 -6.18 -13.52
C VAL A 258 2.69 -4.70 -13.83
N ALA A 259 3.25 -4.20 -14.94
CA ALA A 259 3.15 -2.80 -15.36
C ALA A 259 1.69 -2.34 -15.46
N VAL A 260 0.81 -3.22 -15.91
CA VAL A 260 -0.63 -2.96 -16.02
C VAL A 260 -1.37 -3.39 -14.74
N GLY A 261 -1.03 -4.55 -14.20
CA GLY A 261 -1.71 -5.15 -13.05
C GLY A 261 -1.53 -4.38 -11.76
N ALA A 262 -0.34 -3.83 -11.50
CA ALA A 262 -0.08 -3.08 -10.27
C ALA A 262 -0.92 -1.79 -10.15
N PRO A 263 -0.98 -0.89 -11.16
CA PRO A 263 -1.85 0.29 -11.09
C PRO A 263 -3.34 -0.08 -11.09
N LEU A 264 -3.75 -1.09 -11.89
CA LEU A 264 -5.14 -1.56 -11.86
C LEU A 264 -5.53 -2.14 -10.50
N GLY A 265 -4.59 -2.81 -9.82
CA GLY A 265 -4.76 -3.31 -8.47
C GLY A 265 -5.01 -2.19 -7.45
N GLN A 266 -4.25 -1.09 -7.51
CA GLN A 266 -4.48 0.09 -6.67
C GLN A 266 -5.86 0.72 -6.91
N VAL A 267 -6.29 0.82 -8.18
CA VAL A 267 -7.64 1.30 -8.55
C VAL A 267 -8.72 0.37 -8.02
N LEU A 268 -8.54 -0.96 -8.17
CA LEU A 268 -9.46 -1.97 -7.66
C LEU A 268 -9.58 -1.91 -6.13
N ALA A 269 -8.46 -1.74 -5.41
CA ALA A 269 -8.48 -1.56 -3.96
C ALA A 269 -9.28 -0.32 -3.54
N SER A 270 -9.11 0.80 -4.25
CA SER A 270 -9.91 2.00 -4.02
C SER A 270 -11.40 1.77 -4.33
N ALA A 271 -11.73 0.99 -5.35
CA ALA A 271 -13.10 0.61 -5.68
C ALA A 271 -13.76 -0.32 -4.64
N ILE A 272 -12.97 -1.18 -3.99
CA ILE A 272 -13.41 -2.06 -2.88
C ILE A 272 -13.72 -1.24 -1.62
N LEU A 273 -13.06 -0.11 -1.40
CA LEU A 273 -13.31 0.75 -0.25
C LEU A 273 -14.49 1.72 -0.49
N PRO A 274 -15.12 2.26 0.57
CA PRO A 274 -16.12 3.32 0.42
C PRO A 274 -15.55 4.63 -0.14
N ARG A 275 -14.27 4.90 0.13
CA ARG A 275 -13.50 6.06 -0.31
C ARG A 275 -12.02 5.71 -0.36
N ALA A 276 -11.25 6.40 -1.20
CA ALA A 276 -9.83 6.14 -1.36
C ALA A 276 -9.03 6.30 -0.04
N GLY A 277 -9.34 7.30 0.77
CA GLY A 277 -8.67 7.57 2.04
C GLY A 277 -9.11 6.68 3.22
N ALA A 278 -9.84 5.59 2.98
CA ALA A 278 -10.30 4.69 4.04
C ALA A 278 -9.12 4.01 4.79
N PRO A 279 -9.20 3.84 6.13
CA PRO A 279 -8.12 3.25 6.93
C PRO A 279 -8.04 1.72 6.79
N ALA A 280 -7.66 1.24 5.60
CA ALA A 280 -7.45 -0.18 5.29
C ALA A 280 -5.97 -0.42 4.91
N ARG A 281 -5.07 -0.27 5.89
CA ARG A 281 -3.61 -0.30 5.68
C ARG A 281 -3.11 -1.63 5.14
N ALA A 282 -3.67 -2.75 5.60
CA ALA A 282 -3.28 -4.07 5.11
C ALA A 282 -3.73 -4.29 3.66
N LEU A 283 -4.90 -3.76 3.28
CA LEU A 283 -5.35 -3.80 1.87
C LEU A 283 -4.40 -3.02 0.96
N ARG A 284 -3.90 -1.86 1.42
CA ARG A 284 -2.89 -1.04 0.72
C ARG A 284 -1.50 -1.67 0.62
N ARG A 285 -1.30 -2.86 1.19
CA ARG A 285 -0.06 -3.66 1.00
C ARG A 285 -0.26 -4.81 0.02
N LEU A 286 -1.50 -5.10 -0.31
CA LEU A 286 -1.87 -6.14 -1.28
C LEU A 286 -2.47 -5.54 -2.54
N ASP A 287 -2.64 -4.22 -2.63
CA ASP A 287 -3.40 -3.58 -3.71
C ASP A 287 -2.75 -3.79 -5.06
N SER A 288 -1.44 -3.56 -5.20
CA SER A 288 -0.70 -3.87 -6.43
C SER A 288 -0.71 -5.38 -6.79
N TYR A 289 -0.89 -6.27 -5.80
CA TYR A 289 -1.02 -7.71 -6.04
C TYR A 289 -2.42 -8.14 -6.49
N LEU A 290 -3.47 -7.32 -6.26
CA LEU A 290 -4.87 -7.71 -6.50
C LEU A 290 -5.14 -8.17 -7.93
N VAL A 291 -4.46 -7.55 -8.90
CA VAL A 291 -4.57 -7.90 -10.32
C VAL A 291 -3.29 -8.56 -10.82
N ALA A 292 -2.12 -8.04 -10.41
CA ALA A 292 -0.83 -8.55 -10.89
C ALA A 292 -0.62 -10.03 -10.58
N ALA A 293 -0.87 -10.47 -9.33
CA ALA A 293 -0.57 -11.86 -8.93
C ALA A 293 -1.49 -12.90 -9.59
N PRO A 294 -2.82 -12.72 -9.63
CA PRO A 294 -3.69 -13.65 -10.35
C PRO A 294 -3.40 -13.69 -11.85
N ALA A 295 -3.17 -12.53 -12.49
CA ALA A 295 -2.87 -12.46 -13.91
C ALA A 295 -1.55 -13.16 -14.25
N TRP A 296 -0.52 -12.96 -13.42
CA TRP A 296 0.76 -13.64 -13.55
C TRP A 296 0.62 -15.15 -13.38
N LEU A 297 -0.16 -15.60 -12.39
CA LEU A 297 -0.42 -17.03 -12.17
C LEU A 297 -1.14 -17.68 -13.35
N VAL A 298 -2.14 -17.01 -13.94
CA VAL A 298 -2.84 -17.49 -15.14
C VAL A 298 -1.88 -17.59 -16.31
N LEU A 299 -1.01 -16.59 -16.50
CA LEU A 299 -0.01 -16.61 -17.56
C LEU A 299 0.98 -17.77 -17.38
N MET A 300 1.51 -17.96 -16.17
CA MET A 300 2.36 -19.11 -15.81
C MET A 300 1.67 -20.45 -16.10
N TRP A 301 0.38 -20.57 -15.76
CA TRP A 301 -0.38 -21.79 -16.03
C TRP A 301 -0.52 -22.05 -17.53
N GLY A 302 -0.74 -20.99 -18.31
CA GLY A 302 -0.81 -21.06 -19.78
C GLY A 302 0.50 -21.56 -20.39
N GLU A 303 1.62 -20.96 -20.01
CA GLU A 303 2.95 -21.38 -20.49
C GLU A 303 3.26 -22.85 -20.17
N LEU A 304 2.88 -23.33 -18.97
CA LEU A 304 3.16 -24.71 -18.54
C LEU A 304 2.29 -25.79 -19.21
N HIS A 305 1.12 -25.44 -19.76
CA HIS A 305 0.19 -26.43 -20.33
C HIS A 305 0.01 -26.31 -21.84
N LEU A 306 0.37 -25.17 -22.44
CA LEU A 306 0.19 -24.90 -23.86
C LEU A 306 1.52 -24.81 -24.63
N GLY A 307 2.65 -24.70 -23.95
CA GLY A 307 4.00 -24.79 -24.52
C GLY A 307 4.56 -26.20 -24.46
#